data_AF-A0A1G2PQY9-F1
#
_entry.id   AF-A0A1G2PQY9-F1
#
_cell.length_a   1.000
_cell.length_b   1.000
_cell.length_c   1.000
_cell.angle_alpha   90.00
_cell.angle_beta   90.00
_cell.angle_gamma   90.00
#
_symmetry.space_group_name_H-M   'P 1'
#
loop_
_entity.id
_entity.type
_entity.pdbx_description
1 polymer ?
#
loop_
_entity_poly.entity_id
_entity_poly.type
_entity_poly.pdbx_seq_one_letter_code
_entity_poly.pdbx_strand_id
1 'polypeptide(L)'
;MGLFSILKGDISHFNNNAVPVLNDIFARLSALEESTEKEILLKMFSTAHGGVDILFHPDKGIIKYKVKSFNKEAFYVIYEMLVLFLILSLKNVKFEKADNLKDIFIKAVGRTEECNALWNELESKKDDERIFKPLYEKISSYTEGLKREDELAFVSAFHDYVQVFLKTI
;
A
#
# COMPACT_ATOMS: atom_id res chain seq x y z
N MET A 1 13.72 -24.25 19.56
CA MET A 1 13.25 -24.48 18.17
C MET A 1 11.97 -23.70 17.79
N GLY A 2 11.25 -23.04 18.72
CA GLY A 2 9.98 -22.37 18.40
C GLY A 2 10.07 -21.08 17.57
N LEU A 3 11.06 -20.22 17.82
CA LEU A 3 11.14 -18.90 17.17
C LEU A 3 11.37 -18.98 15.65
N PHE A 4 12.27 -19.87 15.20
CA PHE A 4 12.51 -20.13 13.78
C PHE A 4 11.30 -20.75 13.07
N SER A 5 10.52 -21.59 13.77
CA SER A 5 9.31 -22.18 13.21
C SER A 5 8.18 -21.17 13.04
N ILE A 6 8.04 -20.22 13.98
CA ILE A 6 7.07 -19.13 13.90
C ILE A 6 7.44 -18.21 12.73
N LEU A 7 8.70 -17.78 12.65
CA LEU A 7 9.21 -16.94 11.57
C LEU A 7 9.02 -17.61 10.19
N LYS A 8 9.32 -18.90 10.07
CA LYS A 8 9.09 -19.67 8.83
C LYS A 8 7.60 -19.73 8.46
N GLY A 9 6.72 -19.88 9.45
CA GLY A 9 5.28 -19.86 9.25
C GLY A 9 4.77 -18.50 8.77
N ASP A 10 5.31 -17.42 9.33
CA ASP A 10 4.95 -16.04 8.98
C ASP A 10 5.42 -15.68 7.56
N ILE A 11 6.65 -16.04 7.20
CA ILE A 11 7.19 -15.89 5.84
C ILE A 11 6.36 -16.69 4.83
N SER A 12 6.03 -17.95 5.17
CA SER A 12 5.19 -18.79 4.30
C SER A 12 3.80 -18.17 4.10
N HIS A 13 3.18 -17.68 5.17
CA HIS A 13 1.88 -17.01 5.09
C HIS A 13 1.93 -15.75 4.23
N PHE A 14 2.94 -14.91 4.40
CA PHE A 14 3.16 -13.73 3.56
C PHE A 14 3.34 -14.13 2.09
N ASN A 15 4.22 -15.09 1.79
CA ASN A 15 4.49 -15.53 0.42
C ASN A 15 3.26 -16.14 -0.25
N ASN A 16 2.39 -16.82 0.50
CA ASN A 16 1.18 -17.43 -0.06
C ASN A 16 0.05 -16.41 -0.30
N ASN A 17 0.06 -15.25 0.37
CA ASN A 17 -1.02 -14.27 0.29
C ASN A 17 -0.59 -12.98 -0.42
N ALA A 18 0.53 -12.38 -0.03
CA ALA A 18 0.99 -11.08 -0.54
C ALA A 18 1.68 -11.17 -1.91
N VAL A 19 2.55 -12.18 -2.13
CA VAL A 19 3.32 -12.31 -3.38
C VAL A 19 2.40 -12.55 -4.60
N PRO A 20 1.35 -13.39 -4.53
CA PRO A 20 0.41 -13.51 -5.64
C PRO A 20 -0.32 -12.21 -5.97
N VAL A 21 -0.64 -11.39 -4.97
CA VAL A 21 -1.26 -10.06 -5.17
C VAL A 21 -0.28 -9.12 -5.84
N LEU A 22 0.96 -9.07 -5.35
CA LEU A 22 2.03 -8.26 -5.94
C LEU A 22 2.17 -8.58 -7.44
N ASN A 23 2.28 -9.87 -7.76
CA ASN A 23 2.45 -10.34 -9.13
C ASN A 23 1.23 -10.06 -10.02
N ASP A 24 0.01 -10.22 -9.50
CA ASP A 24 -1.22 -9.94 -10.26
C ASP A 24 -1.33 -8.45 -10.61
N ILE A 25 -1.14 -7.54 -9.65
CA ILE A 25 -1.19 -6.10 -9.91
C ILE A 25 -0.04 -5.70 -10.85
N PHE A 26 1.17 -6.21 -10.64
CA PHE A 26 2.31 -5.96 -11.54
C PHE A 26 2.02 -6.38 -12.97
N ALA A 27 1.47 -7.58 -13.17
CA ALA A 27 1.14 -8.09 -14.50
C ALA A 27 0.10 -7.21 -15.20
N ARG A 28 -0.94 -6.77 -14.46
CA ARG A 28 -1.98 -5.88 -14.98
C ARG A 28 -1.42 -4.52 -15.41
N LEU A 29 -0.56 -3.91 -14.60
CA LEU A 29 0.09 -2.65 -14.95
C LEU A 29 1.07 -2.81 -16.12
N SER A 30 1.78 -3.94 -16.18
CA SER A 30 2.73 -4.24 -17.24
C SER A 30 2.04 -4.48 -18.59
N ALA A 31 0.77 -4.91 -18.57
CA ALA A 31 -0.05 -5.12 -19.77
C ALA A 31 -0.61 -3.83 -20.39
N LEU A 32 -0.49 -2.69 -19.71
CA LEU A 32 -0.87 -1.39 -20.27
C LEU A 32 0.01 -1.04 -21.49
N GLU A 33 -0.55 -0.26 -22.41
CA GLU A 33 0.19 0.31 -23.53
C GLU A 33 1.35 1.18 -23.02
N GLU A 34 2.47 1.15 -23.75
CA GLU A 34 3.66 1.92 -23.36
C GLU A 34 3.36 3.41 -23.37
N SER A 35 3.56 4.03 -22.21
CA SER A 35 3.18 5.41 -21.93
C SER A 35 3.95 5.92 -20.70
N THR A 36 4.05 7.24 -20.57
CA THR A 36 4.64 7.86 -19.37
C THR A 36 3.83 7.51 -18.12
N GLU A 37 2.51 7.39 -18.26
CA GLU A 37 1.59 7.00 -17.20
C GLU A 37 1.87 5.59 -16.68
N LYS A 38 2.07 4.62 -17.59
CA LYS A 38 2.46 3.25 -17.23
C LYS A 38 3.76 3.24 -16.42
N GLU A 39 4.79 3.93 -16.88
CA GLU A 39 6.08 3.99 -16.17
C GLU A 39 5.92 4.57 -14.76
N ILE A 40 5.09 5.61 -14.61
CA ILE A 40 4.82 6.24 -13.31
C ILE A 40 4.03 5.31 -12.41
N LEU A 41 3.02 4.61 -12.92
CA LEU A 41 2.25 3.63 -12.15
C LEU A 41 3.12 2.46 -11.70
N LEU A 42 4.03 1.96 -12.55
CA LEU A 42 4.98 0.91 -12.16
C LEU A 42 5.94 1.40 -11.08
N LYS A 43 6.42 2.66 -11.16
CA LYS A 43 7.25 3.27 -10.10
C LYS A 43 6.46 3.44 -8.80
N MET A 44 5.22 3.90 -8.86
CA MET A 44 4.32 4.02 -7.71
C MET A 44 4.06 2.66 -7.07
N PHE A 45 3.82 1.63 -7.88
CA PHE A 45 3.59 0.28 -7.40
C PHE A 45 4.84 -0.36 -6.77
N SER A 46 6.01 -0.18 -7.39
CA SER A 46 7.29 -0.58 -6.80
C SER A 46 7.55 0.15 -5.48
N THR A 47 7.19 1.43 -5.40
CA THR A 47 7.25 2.19 -4.16
C THR A 47 6.31 1.56 -3.15
N ALA A 48 5.03 1.33 -3.49
CA ALA A 48 4.01 0.73 -2.63
C ALA A 48 4.46 -0.63 -2.04
N HIS A 49 5.17 -1.44 -2.82
CA HIS A 49 5.80 -2.66 -2.33
C HIS A 49 6.79 -2.40 -1.18
N GLY A 50 7.64 -1.36 -1.29
CA GLY A 50 8.48 -0.91 -0.19
C GLY A 50 7.68 -0.48 1.05
N GLY A 51 6.48 0.07 0.86
CA GLY A 51 5.54 0.36 1.96
C GLY A 51 5.04 -0.91 2.66
N VAL A 52 4.72 -1.95 1.90
CA VAL A 52 4.38 -3.28 2.45
C VAL A 52 5.57 -3.90 3.20
N ASP A 53 6.79 -3.73 2.70
CA ASP A 53 8.00 -4.18 3.40
C ASP A 53 8.20 -3.43 4.73
N ILE A 54 7.96 -2.12 4.78
CA ILE A 54 7.99 -1.35 6.05
C ILE A 54 7.04 -1.96 7.10
N LEU A 55 5.89 -2.49 6.66
CA LEU A 55 4.90 -3.09 7.57
C LEU A 55 5.31 -4.49 8.03
N PHE A 56 5.77 -5.33 7.10
CA PHE A 56 5.83 -6.79 7.32
C PHE A 56 7.24 -7.39 7.24
N HIS A 57 8.29 -6.59 7.01
CA HIS A 57 9.64 -7.13 6.95
C HIS A 57 9.96 -7.98 8.18
N PRO A 58 10.48 -9.22 8.04
CA PRO A 58 10.67 -10.15 9.15
C PRO A 58 11.50 -9.59 10.31
N ASP A 59 12.53 -8.80 9.99
CA ASP A 59 13.40 -8.21 11.00
C ASP A 59 12.93 -6.86 11.54
N LYS A 60 12.46 -5.96 10.67
CA LYS A 60 12.24 -4.53 10.99
C LYS A 60 10.81 -4.04 10.76
N GLY A 61 9.89 -4.91 10.34
CA GLY A 61 8.52 -4.54 10.02
C GLY A 61 7.77 -4.06 11.27
N ILE A 62 7.03 -2.97 11.14
CA ILE A 62 6.28 -2.34 12.25
C ILE A 62 5.31 -3.35 12.87
N ILE A 63 4.60 -4.11 12.02
CA ILE A 63 3.55 -5.05 12.42
C ILE A 63 3.88 -6.48 11.97
N LYS A 64 5.17 -6.82 11.85
CA LYS A 64 5.65 -8.14 11.40
C LYS A 64 4.99 -9.33 12.12
N TYR A 65 4.63 -9.16 13.40
CA TYR A 65 4.01 -10.18 14.24
C TYR A 65 2.50 -10.37 13.99
N LYS A 66 1.89 -9.55 13.13
CA LYS A 66 0.46 -9.61 12.77
C LYS A 66 0.22 -10.16 11.36
N VAL A 67 1.24 -10.58 10.63
CA VAL A 67 1.11 -10.98 9.20
C VAL A 67 0.03 -12.04 8.95
N LYS A 68 -0.18 -12.95 9.91
CA LYS A 68 -1.22 -13.99 9.84
C LYS A 68 -2.65 -13.47 9.85
N SER A 69 -2.87 -12.25 10.30
CA SER A 69 -4.18 -11.58 10.26
C SER A 69 -4.58 -11.14 8.84
N PHE A 70 -3.63 -11.16 7.89
CA PHE A 70 -3.85 -10.67 6.53
C PHE A 70 -3.98 -11.85 5.57
N ASN A 71 -5.14 -11.96 4.92
CA ASN A 71 -5.35 -12.87 3.81
C ASN A 71 -5.06 -12.15 2.47
N LYS A 72 -5.18 -12.87 1.36
CA LYS A 72 -4.98 -12.33 0.01
C LYS A 72 -5.77 -11.04 -0.25
N GLU A 73 -7.03 -10.98 0.17
CA GLU A 73 -7.91 -9.82 -0.02
C GLU A 73 -7.43 -8.59 0.77
N ALA A 74 -7.00 -8.78 2.01
CA ALA A 74 -6.41 -7.72 2.81
C ALA A 74 -5.12 -7.18 2.15
N PHE A 75 -4.31 -8.03 1.52
CA PHE A 75 -3.14 -7.58 0.77
C PHE A 75 -3.51 -6.79 -0.49
N TYR A 76 -4.57 -7.15 -1.24
CA TYR A 76 -5.07 -6.32 -2.35
C TYR A 76 -5.36 -4.91 -1.87
N VAL A 77 -6.17 -4.80 -0.81
CA VAL A 77 -6.54 -3.52 -0.23
C VAL A 77 -5.32 -2.71 0.18
N ILE A 78 -4.32 -3.31 0.84
CA ILE A 78 -3.10 -2.60 1.26
C ILE A 78 -2.33 -2.07 0.05
N TYR A 79 -2.07 -2.91 -0.96
CA TYR A 79 -1.35 -2.48 -2.16
C TYR A 79 -2.10 -1.38 -2.91
N GLU A 80 -3.40 -1.54 -3.11
CA GLU A 80 -4.27 -0.55 -3.77
C GLU A 80 -4.28 0.77 -3.03
N MET A 81 -4.50 0.73 -1.71
CA MET A 81 -4.56 1.92 -0.88
C MET A 81 -3.23 2.66 -0.84
N LEU A 82 -2.10 1.95 -0.84
CA LEU A 82 -0.76 2.56 -0.94
C LEU A 82 -0.55 3.26 -2.29
N VAL A 83 -0.89 2.62 -3.41
CA VAL A 83 -0.75 3.25 -4.73
C VAL A 83 -1.67 4.45 -4.88
N LEU A 84 -2.95 4.33 -4.51
CA LEU A 84 -3.92 5.42 -4.54
C LEU A 84 -3.46 6.59 -3.65
N PHE A 85 -2.86 6.29 -2.50
CA PHE A 85 -2.28 7.27 -1.61
C PHE A 85 -1.11 8.04 -2.28
N LEU A 86 -0.23 7.34 -3.01
CA LEU A 86 0.87 7.98 -3.75
C LEU A 86 0.34 8.85 -4.89
N ILE A 87 -0.72 8.42 -5.58
CA ILE A 87 -1.42 9.21 -6.60
C ILE A 87 -2.05 10.47 -5.96
N LEU A 88 -2.72 10.33 -4.83
CA LEU A 88 -3.31 11.45 -4.10
C LEU A 88 -2.24 12.46 -3.64
N SER A 89 -1.08 11.98 -3.21
CA SER A 89 0.06 12.83 -2.87
C SER A 89 0.55 13.64 -4.07
N LEU A 90 0.51 13.06 -5.27
CA LEU A 90 0.82 13.77 -6.51
C LEU A 90 -0.26 14.80 -6.89
N LYS A 91 -1.54 14.57 -6.54
CA LYS A 91 -2.65 15.48 -6.84
C LYS A 91 -2.42 16.90 -6.29
N ASN A 92 -1.75 16.99 -5.13
CA ASN A 92 -1.37 18.27 -4.50
C ASN A 92 -0.28 19.04 -5.29
N VAL A 93 0.42 18.39 -6.22
CA VAL A 93 1.50 18.97 -7.03
C VAL A 93 1.10 19.11 -8.50
N LYS A 94 0.44 18.09 -9.07
CA LYS A 94 0.04 17.98 -10.49
C LYS A 94 -1.35 17.34 -10.61
N PHE A 95 -2.40 18.14 -10.38
CA PHE A 95 -3.80 17.69 -10.30
C PHE A 95 -4.26 16.82 -11.49
N GLU A 96 -4.19 17.35 -12.72
CA GLU A 96 -4.69 16.66 -13.93
C GLU A 96 -3.98 15.32 -14.16
N LYS A 97 -2.69 15.27 -13.86
CA LYS A 97 -1.88 14.06 -13.98
C LYS A 97 -2.31 13.00 -12.97
N ALA A 98 -2.63 13.41 -11.75
CA ALA A 98 -3.06 12.49 -10.70
C ALA A 98 -4.43 11.86 -11.00
N ASP A 99 -5.39 12.64 -11.48
CA ASP A 99 -6.72 12.11 -11.84
C ASP A 99 -6.63 11.11 -13.00
N ASN A 100 -5.80 11.38 -14.01
CA ASN A 100 -5.55 10.42 -15.10
C ASN A 100 -4.88 9.13 -14.58
N LEU A 101 -3.85 9.23 -13.73
CA LEU A 101 -3.17 8.07 -13.15
C LEU A 101 -4.12 7.23 -12.29
N LYS A 102 -4.99 7.87 -11.51
CA LYS A 102 -6.04 7.19 -10.73
C LYS A 102 -6.95 6.38 -11.65
N ASP A 103 -7.49 7.00 -12.69
CA ASP A 103 -8.42 6.32 -13.61
C ASP A 103 -7.75 5.14 -14.34
N ILE A 104 -6.50 5.30 -14.78
CA ILE A 104 -5.72 4.22 -15.41
C ILE A 104 -5.48 3.09 -14.41
N PHE A 105 -5.03 3.41 -13.19
CA PHE A 105 -4.75 2.41 -12.15
C PHE A 105 -5.99 1.58 -11.81
N ILE A 106 -7.12 2.25 -11.52
CA ILE A 106 -8.37 1.59 -11.14
C ILE A 106 -8.85 0.63 -12.25
N LYS A 107 -8.79 1.08 -13.51
CA LYS A 107 -9.15 0.25 -14.67
C LYS A 107 -8.20 -0.93 -14.84
N ALA A 108 -6.89 -0.73 -14.68
CA ALA A 108 -5.89 -1.77 -14.85
C ALA A 108 -6.04 -2.88 -13.80
N VAL A 109 -6.22 -2.51 -12.53
CA VAL A 109 -6.40 -3.49 -11.44
C VAL A 109 -7.72 -4.25 -11.59
N GLY A 110 -8.75 -3.65 -12.18
CA GLY A 110 -10.03 -4.31 -12.44
C GLY A 110 -10.89 -4.51 -11.19
N ARG A 111 -10.58 -3.79 -10.11
CA ARG A 111 -11.31 -3.75 -8.83
C ARG A 111 -11.91 -2.36 -8.63
N THR A 112 -12.75 -1.98 -9.58
CA THR A 112 -13.19 -0.59 -9.77
C THR A 112 -13.98 -0.06 -8.59
N GLU A 113 -14.90 -0.84 -8.04
CA GLU A 113 -15.75 -0.42 -6.92
C GLU A 113 -14.92 -0.25 -5.64
N GLU A 114 -14.07 -1.23 -5.35
CA GLU A 114 -13.19 -1.23 -4.17
C GLU A 114 -12.19 -0.08 -4.23
N CYS A 115 -11.50 0.11 -5.36
CA CYS A 115 -10.53 1.18 -5.49
C CYS A 115 -11.19 2.57 -5.44
N ASN A 116 -12.40 2.75 -5.99
CA ASN A 116 -13.13 4.01 -5.85
C ASN A 116 -13.54 4.27 -4.39
N ALA A 117 -13.98 3.24 -3.67
CA ALA A 117 -14.28 3.37 -2.24
C ALA A 117 -13.04 3.77 -1.44
N LEU A 118 -11.90 3.12 -1.68
CA LEU A 118 -10.62 3.46 -1.05
C LEU A 118 -10.17 4.87 -1.41
N TRP A 119 -10.30 5.28 -2.68
CA TRP A 119 -9.97 6.63 -3.12
C TRP A 119 -10.79 7.68 -2.37
N ASN A 120 -12.11 7.49 -2.29
CA ASN A 120 -13.00 8.42 -1.59
C ASN A 120 -12.67 8.51 -0.09
N GLU A 121 -12.32 7.37 0.54
CA GLU A 121 -11.87 7.35 1.93
C GLU A 121 -10.59 8.19 2.12
N LEU A 122 -9.60 8.01 1.25
CA LEU A 122 -8.34 8.76 1.28
C LEU A 122 -8.56 10.26 1.03
N GLU A 123 -9.32 10.61 -0.01
CA GLU A 123 -9.58 11.99 -0.40
C GLU A 123 -10.38 12.75 0.67
N SER A 124 -11.30 12.08 1.37
CA SER A 124 -12.08 12.69 2.47
C SER A 124 -11.23 13.07 3.69
N LYS A 125 -10.06 12.43 3.88
CA LYS A 125 -9.14 12.67 5.00
C LYS A 125 -7.83 13.33 4.56
N LYS A 126 -7.76 13.88 3.35
CA LYS A 126 -6.52 14.46 2.78
C LYS A 126 -5.97 15.66 3.54
N ASP A 127 -6.85 16.42 4.21
CA ASP A 127 -6.51 17.62 4.98
C ASP A 127 -6.24 17.31 6.46
N ASP A 128 -6.39 16.04 6.89
CA ASP A 128 -5.92 15.59 8.19
C ASP A 128 -4.38 15.61 8.17
N GLU A 129 -3.73 16.23 9.16
CA GLU A 129 -2.27 16.24 9.32
C GLU A 129 -1.68 14.81 9.30
N ARG A 130 -2.52 13.79 9.50
CA ARG A 130 -2.21 12.37 9.38
C ARG A 130 -2.83 11.77 8.12
N ILE A 131 -2.31 12.12 6.95
CA ILE A 131 -2.71 11.56 5.65
C ILE A 131 -2.65 10.01 5.60
N PHE A 132 -1.88 9.38 6.50
CA PHE A 132 -1.73 7.92 6.66
C PHE A 132 -2.77 7.26 7.56
N LYS A 133 -3.58 8.04 8.25
CA LYS A 133 -4.58 7.55 9.21
C LYS A 133 -5.62 6.60 8.57
N PRO A 134 -6.16 6.83 7.35
CA PRO A 134 -6.99 5.85 6.67
C PRO A 134 -6.30 4.48 6.54
N LEU A 135 -5.03 4.45 6.13
CA LEU A 135 -4.29 3.21 5.96
C LEU A 135 -4.05 2.51 7.30
N TYR A 136 -3.71 3.27 8.35
CA TYR A 136 -3.59 2.74 9.70
C TYR A 136 -4.92 2.15 10.21
N GLU A 137 -6.03 2.87 10.07
CA GLU A 137 -7.36 2.41 10.48
C GLU A 137 -7.75 1.13 9.73
N LYS A 138 -7.46 1.06 8.42
CA LYS A 138 -7.69 -0.13 7.61
C LYS A 138 -6.89 -1.32 8.10
N ILE A 139 -5.60 -1.14 8.35
CA ILE A 139 -4.71 -2.19 8.87
C ILE A 139 -5.16 -2.63 10.26
N SER A 140 -5.48 -1.68 11.13
CA SER A 140 -5.97 -1.93 12.50
C SER A 140 -7.26 -2.75 12.50
N SER A 141 -8.13 -2.54 11.50
CA SER A 141 -9.36 -3.34 11.34
C SER A 141 -9.09 -4.82 11.04
N TYR A 142 -7.94 -5.16 10.43
CA TYR A 142 -7.55 -6.55 10.18
C TYR A 142 -6.89 -7.21 11.39
N THR A 143 -6.26 -6.43 12.28
CA THR A 143 -5.43 -6.96 13.37
C THR A 143 -6.10 -6.99 14.74
N GLU A 144 -7.42 -6.76 14.78
CA GLU A 144 -8.21 -6.58 16.02
C GLU A 144 -7.71 -5.40 16.88
N GLY A 145 -7.16 -4.37 16.21
CA GLY A 145 -6.51 -3.24 16.86
C GLY A 145 -4.99 -3.31 16.80
N LEU A 146 -4.38 -2.16 16.52
CA LEU A 146 -2.95 -1.90 16.70
C LEU A 146 -2.71 -1.13 18.00
N LYS A 147 -1.53 -1.30 18.59
CA LYS A 147 -1.16 -0.56 19.77
C LYS A 147 -0.77 0.88 19.39
N ARG A 148 -0.85 1.79 20.36
CA ARG A 148 -0.43 3.19 20.18
C ARG A 148 1.03 3.33 19.73
N GLU A 149 1.91 2.43 20.15
CA GLU A 149 3.31 2.37 19.70
C GLU A 149 3.43 2.07 18.20
N ASP A 150 2.57 1.18 17.67
CA ASP A 150 2.52 0.88 16.25
C ASP A 150 2.02 2.09 15.45
N GLU A 151 1.02 2.83 15.95
CA GLU A 151 0.51 4.06 15.31
C GLU A 151 1.61 5.11 15.13
N LEU A 152 2.41 5.36 16.17
CA LEU A 152 3.50 6.34 16.11
C LEU A 152 4.60 5.90 15.13
N ALA A 153 4.99 4.62 15.17
CA ALA A 153 5.93 4.05 14.22
C ALA A 153 5.40 4.13 12.78
N PHE A 154 4.10 3.91 12.59
CA PHE A 154 3.42 4.02 11.31
C PHE A 154 3.53 5.43 10.73
N VAL A 155 3.09 6.43 11.51
CA VAL A 155 3.08 7.83 11.07
C VAL A 155 4.51 8.28 10.73
N SER A 156 5.49 7.95 11.56
CA SER A 156 6.89 8.32 11.31
C SER A 156 7.43 7.68 10.03
N ALA A 157 7.30 6.36 9.88
CA ALA A 157 7.89 5.64 8.75
C ALA A 157 7.24 6.05 7.41
N PHE A 158 5.92 6.21 7.41
CA PHE A 158 5.19 6.58 6.20
C PHE A 158 5.38 8.05 5.81
N HIS A 159 5.55 8.95 6.79
CA HIS A 159 5.91 10.34 6.51
C HIS A 159 7.22 10.43 5.71
N ASP A 160 8.28 9.78 6.20
CA ASP A 160 9.58 9.75 5.54
C ASP A 160 9.50 9.12 4.15
N TYR A 161 8.77 8.01 4.04
CA TYR A 161 8.57 7.27 2.81
C TYR A 161 7.91 8.14 1.70
N VAL A 162 6.91 8.96 2.05
CA VAL A 162 6.28 9.86 1.07
C VAL A 162 7.19 11.01 0.68
N GLN A 163 7.93 11.57 1.62
CA GLN A 163 8.91 12.60 1.28
C GLN A 163 9.97 12.08 0.31
N VAL A 164 10.42 10.84 0.49
CA VAL A 164 11.35 10.19 -0.44
C VAL A 164 10.71 10.02 -1.81
N PHE A 165 9.48 9.51 -1.87
CA PHE A 165 8.75 9.35 -3.13
C PHE A 165 8.59 10.66 -3.90
N LEU A 166 8.11 11.73 -3.25
CA LEU A 166 7.92 13.03 -3.89
C LEU A 166 9.23 13.65 -4.41
N LYS A 167 10.38 13.34 -3.78
CA LYS A 167 11.70 13.78 -4.27
C LYS A 167 12.19 13.01 -5.49
N THR A 168 11.63 11.83 -5.77
CA THR A 168 12.04 10.95 -6.87
C THR A 168 11.24 11.12 -8.17
N ILE A 169 10.23 12.00 -8.18
CA ILE A 169 9.34 12.29 -9.32
C ILE A 169 9.53 13.74 -9.79
#